data_AF-A0A7J2QYJ8-F1
#
_entry.id   AF-A0A7J2QYJ8-F1
#
_cell.length_a   1.000
_cell.length_b   1.000
_cell.length_c   1.000
_cell.angle_alpha   90.00
_cell.angle_beta   90.00
_cell.angle_gamma   90.00
#
_symmetry.space_group_name_H-M   'P 1'
#
loop_
_entity.id
_entity.type
_entity.pdbx_description
1 polymer ?
#
loop_
_entity_poly.entity_id
_entity_poly.type
_entity_poly.pdbx_seq_one_letter_code
_entity_poly.pdbx_strand_id
1 'polypeptide(L)'
;MKNKIRRWMSDWRYKEAKKWLIGKSLDVGSEWYRDMFDVCCDIEGSATENTEKEDIENLTYKDNEFDTVCCLEVLEHTLNPVKAIKELKRVAKKRLIISVPLEPYFSLPRIA
;
A
#
# COMPACT_ATOMS: atom_id res chain seq x y z
N MET A 1 23.85 -9.33 18.78
CA MET A 1 23.12 -8.18 19.39
C MET A 1 22.64 -7.14 18.38
N LYS A 2 23.34 -6.87 17.26
CA LYS A 2 22.89 -5.93 16.21
C LYS A 2 21.57 -6.31 15.50
N ASN A 3 21.21 -7.60 15.45
CA ASN A 3 19.97 -8.06 14.79
C ASN A 3 18.70 -7.97 15.68
N LYS A 4 18.83 -7.84 17.00
CA LYS A 4 17.67 -7.68 17.91
C LYS A 4 17.21 -6.22 18.02
N ILE A 5 18.15 -5.27 17.91
CA ILE A 5 17.87 -3.83 18.00
C ILE A 5 17.20 -3.31 16.71
N ARG A 6 17.51 -3.88 15.53
CA ARG A 6 16.90 -3.47 14.24
C ARG A 6 15.40 -3.72 14.13
N ARG A 7 14.89 -4.77 14.77
CA ARG A 7 13.44 -5.13 14.76
C ARG A 7 12.66 -4.44 15.88
N TRP A 8 13.33 -4.06 16.96
CA TRP A 8 12.69 -3.35 18.09
C TRP A 8 12.40 -1.86 17.82
N MET A 9 13.14 -1.21 16.91
CA MET A 9 12.94 0.22 16.62
C MET A 9 11.86 0.50 15.56
N SER A 10 11.43 -0.52 14.79
CA SER A 10 10.47 -0.37 13.68
C SER A 10 9.02 -0.59 14.10
N ASP A 11 8.73 -1.64 14.87
CA ASP A 11 7.36 -2.15 14.97
C ASP A 11 6.48 -1.32 15.94
N TRP A 12 7.07 -0.74 17.00
CA TRP A 12 6.33 0.10 17.94
C TRP A 12 5.80 1.38 17.26
N ARG A 13 6.54 1.94 16.31
CA ARG A 13 6.13 3.16 15.59
C ARG A 13 4.94 2.90 14.72
N TYR A 14 4.87 1.73 14.07
CA TYR A 14 3.71 1.31 13.28
C TYR A 14 2.49 1.15 14.16
N LYS A 15 2.63 0.49 15.31
CA LYS A 15 1.53 0.35 16.29
C LYS A 15 1.08 1.70 16.86
N GLU A 16 2.02 2.62 17.09
CA GLU A 16 1.69 3.98 17.54
C GLU A 16 1.00 4.77 16.43
N ALA A 17 1.53 4.73 15.20
CA ALA A 17 0.96 5.38 14.01
C ALA A 17 -0.45 4.87 13.70
N LYS A 18 -0.71 3.56 13.85
CA LYS A 18 -2.01 2.92 13.64
C LYS A 18 -3.13 3.59 14.42
N LYS A 19 -2.86 4.06 15.65
CA LYS A 19 -3.84 4.76 16.49
C LYS A 19 -4.36 6.07 15.87
N TRP A 20 -3.60 6.64 14.95
CA TRP A 20 -3.92 7.89 14.26
C TRP A 20 -4.55 7.66 12.88
N LEU A 21 -4.56 6.42 12.38
CA LEU A 21 -5.27 6.09 11.14
C LEU A 21 -6.78 6.15 11.35
N ILE A 22 -7.48 6.63 10.32
CA ILE A 22 -8.92 6.87 10.39
C ILE A 22 -9.66 5.73 9.68
N GLY A 23 -10.35 4.91 10.48
CA GLY A 23 -11.19 3.82 9.99
C GLY A 23 -10.41 2.63 9.42
N LYS A 24 -11.10 1.73 8.71
CA LYS A 24 -10.46 0.56 8.10
C LYS A 24 -9.49 1.02 7.02
N SER A 25 -8.23 0.60 7.10
CA SER A 25 -7.14 1.11 6.26
C SER A 25 -6.51 0.03 5.37
N LEU A 26 -6.22 0.40 4.11
CA LEU A 26 -5.52 -0.44 3.14
C LEU A 26 -4.22 0.24 2.72
N ASP A 27 -3.14 -0.54 2.72
CA ASP A 27 -1.87 -0.21 2.09
C ASP A 27 -1.66 -1.12 0.89
N VAL A 28 -1.29 -0.55 -0.26
CA VAL A 28 -1.01 -1.33 -1.46
C VAL A 28 0.49 -1.29 -1.77
N GLY A 29 1.00 -2.40 -2.32
CA GLY A 29 2.38 -2.58 -2.77
C GLY A 29 3.43 -2.77 -1.66
N SER A 30 3.02 -3.20 -0.47
CA SER A 30 3.96 -3.47 0.62
C SER A 30 3.44 -4.52 1.58
N GLU A 31 4.35 -5.33 2.10
CA GLU A 31 4.12 -6.27 3.18
C GLU A 31 4.89 -5.89 4.47
N TRP A 32 5.46 -4.68 4.54
CA TRP A 32 6.28 -4.28 5.68
C TRP A 32 5.51 -3.47 6.72
N TYR A 33 4.37 -2.91 6.33
CA TYR A 33 3.56 -2.03 7.18
C TYR A 33 2.34 -2.72 7.81
N ARG A 34 2.40 -4.06 7.93
CA ARG A 34 1.35 -4.92 8.51
C ARG A 34 0.89 -4.47 9.90
N ASP A 35 1.81 -3.99 10.73
CA ASP A 35 1.48 -3.49 12.08
C ASP A 35 0.84 -2.09 12.06
N MET A 36 0.92 -1.36 10.94
CA MET A 36 0.40 -0.01 10.79
C MET A 36 -1.01 0.00 10.19
N PHE A 37 -1.26 -0.80 9.16
CA PHE A 37 -2.53 -0.85 8.43
C PHE A 37 -3.43 -2.00 8.90
N ASP A 38 -4.68 -2.04 8.46
CA ASP A 38 -5.58 -3.17 8.73
C ASP A 38 -5.42 -4.28 7.70
N VAL A 39 -5.23 -3.89 6.43
CA VAL A 39 -4.94 -4.79 5.32
C VAL A 39 -3.78 -4.22 4.53
N CYS A 40 -2.86 -5.09 4.15
CA CYS A 40 -1.82 -4.81 3.16
C CYS A 40 -2.07 -5.70 1.93
N CYS A 41 -1.81 -5.22 0.73
CA CYS A 41 -1.88 -6.08 -0.46
C CYS A 41 -0.73 -5.85 -1.43
N ASP A 42 -0.30 -6.89 -2.13
CA ASP A 42 0.79 -6.83 -3.11
C ASP A 42 0.65 -7.94 -4.17
N ILE A 43 1.12 -7.70 -5.39
CA ILE A 43 1.01 -8.66 -6.50
C ILE A 43 1.98 -9.85 -6.36
N GLU A 44 3.10 -9.67 -5.67
CA GLU A 44 4.13 -10.68 -5.37
C GLU A 44 4.18 -11.07 -3.89
N GLY A 45 3.42 -10.37 -3.03
CA GLY A 45 3.40 -10.59 -1.59
C GLY A 45 3.08 -12.02 -1.15
N SER A 46 3.70 -12.45 -0.04
CA SER A 46 3.34 -13.70 0.63
C SER A 46 2.07 -13.49 1.44
N ALA A 47 1.02 -14.28 1.15
CA ALA A 47 -0.21 -14.23 1.93
C ALA A 47 0.09 -14.54 3.40
N THR A 48 -0.25 -13.61 4.29
CA THR A 48 -0.13 -13.74 5.75
C THR A 48 -1.43 -13.29 6.40
N GLU A 49 -1.49 -13.21 7.74
CA GLU A 49 -2.73 -12.90 8.47
C GLU A 49 -3.42 -11.60 8.03
N ASN A 50 -2.66 -10.60 7.56
CA ASN A 50 -3.18 -9.31 7.12
C ASN A 50 -2.48 -8.79 5.85
N THR A 51 -1.85 -9.68 5.09
CA THR A 51 -1.30 -9.36 3.77
C THR A 51 -1.92 -10.28 2.74
N GLU A 52 -2.50 -9.70 1.71
CA GLU A 52 -3.24 -10.40 0.68
C GLU A 52 -2.54 -10.25 -0.68
N LYS A 53 -2.64 -11.28 -1.52
CA LYS A 53 -2.06 -11.24 -2.85
C LYS A 53 -3.08 -10.66 -3.83
N GLU A 54 -2.86 -9.44 -4.29
CA GLU A 54 -3.80 -8.70 -5.11
C GLU A 54 -3.09 -7.93 -6.23
N ASP A 55 -3.78 -7.80 -7.36
CA ASP A 55 -3.39 -6.90 -8.44
C ASP A 55 -4.18 -5.59 -8.28
N ILE A 56 -3.49 -4.47 -8.10
CA ILE A 56 -4.15 -3.17 -7.90
C ILE A 56 -4.93 -2.69 -9.14
N GLU A 57 -4.72 -3.30 -10.31
CA GLU A 57 -5.54 -3.09 -11.49
C GLU A 57 -6.85 -3.92 -11.49
N ASN A 58 -7.00 -4.88 -10.57
CA ASN A 58 -8.13 -5.82 -10.49
C ASN A 58 -8.40 -6.29 -9.05
N LEU A 59 -8.64 -5.36 -8.13
CA LEU A 59 -8.81 -5.68 -6.71
C LEU A 59 -10.07 -6.50 -6.45
N THR A 60 -9.97 -7.58 -5.67
CA THR A 60 -11.13 -8.41 -5.29
C THR A 60 -12.02 -7.81 -4.20
N TYR A 61 -11.62 -6.67 -3.63
CA TYR A 61 -12.36 -5.92 -2.61
C TYR A 61 -13.66 -5.31 -3.10
N LYS A 62 -14.57 -5.06 -2.16
CA LYS A 62 -15.85 -4.39 -2.42
C LYS A 62 -15.67 -2.89 -2.58
N ASP A 63 -16.64 -2.27 -3.25
CA ASP A 63 -16.74 -0.81 -3.32
C ASP A 63 -16.81 -0.21 -1.91
N ASN A 64 -16.05 0.86 -1.68
CA ASN A 64 -15.98 1.59 -0.41
C ASN A 64 -15.65 0.69 0.80
N GLU A 65 -14.89 -0.38 0.61
CA GLU A 65 -14.52 -1.29 1.68
C GLU A 65 -13.60 -0.66 2.73
N PHE A 66 -12.71 0.26 2.31
CA PHE A 66 -11.71 0.87 3.18
C PHE A 66 -11.98 2.36 3.39
N ASP A 67 -11.94 2.83 4.63
CA ASP A 67 -12.05 4.26 4.94
C ASP A 67 -10.88 5.05 4.34
N THR A 68 -9.67 4.49 4.40
CA THR A 68 -8.44 5.10 3.87
C THR A 68 -7.64 4.10 3.06
N VAL A 69 -7.24 4.47 1.84
CA VAL A 69 -6.36 3.69 0.97
C VAL A 69 -5.08 4.48 0.71
N CYS A 70 -3.93 3.84 0.88
CA CYS A 70 -2.61 4.39 0.61
C CYS A 70 -1.94 3.62 -0.53
N CYS A 71 -1.42 4.34 -1.53
CA CYS A 71 -0.63 3.83 -2.65
C CYS A 71 0.65 4.66 -2.75
N LEU A 72 1.72 4.19 -2.14
CA LEU A 72 2.93 4.98 -1.90
C LEU A 72 4.10 4.38 -2.67
N GLU A 73 4.51 5.01 -3.77
CA GLU A 73 5.60 4.53 -4.64
C GLU A 73 5.31 3.12 -5.22
N VAL A 74 4.11 2.95 -5.78
CA VAL A 74 3.62 1.69 -6.37
C VAL A 74 3.02 1.91 -7.75
N LEU A 75 2.27 3.00 -7.92
CA LEU A 75 1.52 3.28 -9.13
C LEU A 75 2.42 3.31 -10.38
N GLU A 76 3.64 3.77 -10.22
CA GLU A 76 4.67 3.81 -11.25
C GLU A 76 5.14 2.43 -11.70
N HIS A 77 4.79 1.34 -11.03
CA HIS A 77 5.09 -0.02 -11.46
C HIS A 77 3.95 -0.68 -12.24
N THR A 78 2.79 -0.02 -12.34
CA THR A 78 1.61 -0.56 -13.03
C THR A 78 1.73 -0.47 -14.55
N LEU A 79 1.07 -1.38 -15.26
CA LEU A 79 0.95 -1.33 -16.72
C LEU A 79 -0.12 -0.32 -17.14
N ASN A 80 -1.19 -0.22 -16.36
CA ASN A 80 -2.30 0.69 -16.58
C ASN A 80 -2.60 1.54 -15.34
N PRO A 81 -1.85 2.63 -15.11
CA PRO A 81 -2.02 3.47 -13.92
C PRO A 81 -3.41 4.11 -13.82
N VAL A 82 -4.06 4.40 -14.95
CA VAL A 82 -5.42 4.93 -14.96
C VAL A 82 -6.42 3.91 -14.42
N LYS A 83 -6.26 2.63 -14.80
CA LYS A 83 -7.09 1.53 -14.28
C LYS A 83 -6.82 1.30 -12.79
N ALA A 84 -5.56 1.26 -12.39
CA ALA A 84 -5.18 1.13 -10.98
C ALA A 84 -5.80 2.26 -10.13
N ILE A 85 -5.70 3.53 -10.56
CA ILE A 85 -6.32 4.66 -9.84
C ILE A 85 -7.84 4.47 -9.70
N LYS A 86 -8.53 3.98 -10.75
CA LYS A 86 -9.98 3.73 -10.70
C LYS A 86 -10.33 2.65 -9.68
N GLU A 87 -9.58 1.56 -9.64
CA GLU A 87 -9.77 0.49 -8.66
C GLU A 87 -9.48 0.97 -7.24
N LEU A 88 -8.36 1.65 -7.02
CA LEU A 88 -8.03 2.27 -5.74
C LEU A 88 -9.11 3.25 -5.27
N LYS A 89 -9.67 4.04 -6.19
CA LYS A 89 -10.78 4.97 -5.89
C LYS A 89 -12.08 4.24 -5.57
N ARG A 90 -12.37 3.13 -6.25
CA ARG A 90 -13.57 2.29 -6.05
C ARG A 90 -13.59 1.69 -4.65
N VAL A 91 -12.46 1.16 -4.18
CA VAL A 91 -12.36 0.53 -2.86
C VAL A 91 -12.21 1.56 -1.72
N ALA A 92 -11.79 2.79 -2.03
CA ALA A 92 -11.66 3.89 -1.07
C ALA A 92 -12.97 4.64 -0.79
N LYS A 93 -13.45 4.53 0.46
CA LYS A 93 -14.67 5.18 0.97
C LYS A 93 -14.51 6.66 1.28
N LYS A 94 -13.44 7.08 1.97
CA LYS A 94 -13.26 8.47 2.41
C LYS A 94 -12.00 9.11 1.83
N ARG A 95 -10.86 8.40 1.89
CA ARG A 95 -9.56 8.96 1.52
C ARG A 95 -8.79 8.00 0.62
N LEU A 96 -8.18 8.56 -0.41
CA LEU A 96 -7.18 7.92 -1.25
C LEU A 96 -5.94 8.82 -1.23
N ILE A 97 -4.83 8.27 -0.75
CA ILE A 97 -3.53 8.96 -0.67
C ILE A 97 -2.60 8.25 -1.65
N ILE A 98 -2.02 9.02 -2.57
CA ILE A 98 -1.11 8.51 -3.59
C ILE A 98 0.18 9.31 -3.53
N SER A 99 1.32 8.61 -3.50
CA SER A 99 2.63 9.20 -3.81
C SER A 99 3.24 8.46 -4.99
N VAL A 100 3.93 9.23 -5.83
CA VAL A 100 4.72 8.75 -6.96
C VAL A 100 6.03 9.52 -6.96
N PRO A 101 7.11 8.94 -7.50
CA PRO A 101 8.40 9.62 -7.57
C PRO A 101 8.30 10.88 -8.43
N LEU A 102 9.09 11.89 -8.07
CA LEU A 102 9.21 13.12 -8.84
C LEU A 102 9.89 12.83 -10.20
N GLU A 103 9.20 13.16 -11.29
CA GLU A 103 9.79 13.11 -12.63
C GLU A 103 10.93 14.14 -12.80
N PRO A 104 11.98 13.85 -13.61
CA PRO A 104 12.08 12.79 -14.63
C PRO A 104 12.89 11.54 -14.22
N TYR A 105 13.32 11.42 -12.97
CA TYR A 105 14.34 10.42 -12.60
C TYR A 105 13.87 8.96 -12.70
N PHE A 106 12.55 8.70 -12.68
CA PHE A 106 11.99 7.36 -12.69
C PHE A 106 11.48 6.87 -14.07
N SER A 107 11.29 7.77 -15.05
CA SER A 107 10.72 7.40 -16.36
C SER A 107 11.75 6.94 -17.40
N LEU A 108 13.05 7.17 -17.15
CA LEU A 108 14.13 6.77 -18.06
C LEU A 108 14.18 5.26 -18.42
N PRO A 109 13.91 4.31 -17.49
CA PRO A 109 13.88 2.89 -17.83
C PRO A 109 12.74 2.47 -18.77
N ARG A 110 11.71 3.31 -18.97
CA ARG A 110 10.54 3.01 -19.82
C ARG A 110 10.68 3.47 -21.27
N ILE A 111 11.67 4.31 -21.57
CA ILE A 111 11.88 4.88 -22.91
C ILE A 111 12.96 4.10 -23.69
N ALA A 112 13.52 3.03 -23.11
CA ALA A 112 14.54 2.18 -23.73
C ALA A 112 13.96 0.87 -24.26
#